data_AF-A0A6B3MY39-F1
#
_entry.id   AF-A0A6B3MY39-F1
#
_cell.length_a   1.000
_cell.length_b   1.000
_cell.length_c   1.000
_cell.angle_alpha   90.00
_cell.angle_beta   90.00
_cell.angle_gamma   90.00
#
_symmetry.space_group_name_H-M   'P 1'
#
loop_
_entity.id
_entity.type
_entity.pdbx_description
1 polymer ?
#
loop_
_entity_poly.entity_id
_entity_poly.type
_entity_poly.pdbx_seq_one_letter_code
_entity_poly.pdbx_strand_id
1 'polypeptide(L)' 'MSCAVILIAIQGEYMAVRAHLTDLKEEMHPKGSIYERGKFSSHGKEWEVGV' A
#
# COMPACT_ATOMS: atom_id res chain seq x y z
N MET A 1 11.85 9.03 4.74
CA MET A 1 10.70 8.13 4.98
C MET A 1 10.93 6.87 4.18
N SER A 2 10.67 5.70 4.76
CA SER A 2 10.80 4.42 4.06
C SER A 2 9.55 4.16 3.21
N CYS A 3 9.74 3.60 2.02
CA CYS A 3 8.65 3.21 1.13
C CYS A 3 8.82 1.77 0.65
N ALA A 4 7.69 1.12 0.38
CA ALA A 4 7.64 -0.23 -0.17
C ALA A 4 6.46 -0.37 -1.15
N VAL A 5 6.58 -1.33 -2.07
CA VAL A 5 5.49 -1.75 -2.96
C VAL A 5 5.30 -3.25 -2.81
N ILE A 6 4.06 -3.70 -2.67
CA ILE A 6 3.72 -5.11 -2.58
C ILE A 6 2.89 -5.45 -3.82
N LEU A 7 3.44 -6.27 -4.72
CA LEU A 7 2.75 -6.72 -5.92
C LEU A 7 1.96 -7.99 -5.59
N ILE A 8 0.65 -7.96 -5.85
CA ILE A 8 -0.28 -9.03 -5.46
C ILE A 8 -1.16 -9.38 -6.65
N ALA A 9 -1.35 -10.68 -6.89
CA ALA A 9 -2.20 -11.17 -7.98
C ALA A 9 -3.59 -11.66 -7.50
N ILE A 10 -3.75 -11.93 -6.21
CA ILE A 10 -4.95 -12.54 -5.63
C ILE A 10 -5.67 -11.51 -4.74
N GLN A 11 -6.96 -11.27 -5.01
CA GLN A 11 -7.77 -10.29 -4.28
C GLN A 11 -7.76 -10.51 -2.76
N GLY A 12 -7.80 -11.77 -2.30
CA GLY A 12 -7.80 -12.09 -0.87
C GLY A 12 -6.54 -11.62 -0.14
N GLU A 13 -5.37 -11.74 -0.76
CA GLU A 13 -4.09 -11.28 -0.20
C GLU A 13 -4.02 -9.75 -0.20
N TYR A 14 -4.52 -9.10 -1.26
CA TYR A 14 -4.64 -7.66 -1.31
C TYR A 14 -5.51 -7.13 -0.15
N MET A 15 -6.67 -7.73 0.10
CA MET A 15 -7.54 -7.34 1.22
C MET A 15 -6.85 -7.53 2.57
N ALA A 16 -6.07 -8.60 2.74
CA ALA A 16 -5.32 -8.85 3.96
C ALA A 16 -4.24 -7.77 4.20
N VAL A 17 -3.47 -7.41 3.18
CA VAL A 17 -2.46 -6.34 3.28
C VAL A 17 -3.12 -4.99 3.51
N ARG A 18 -4.17 -4.67 2.74
CA ARG A 18 -4.92 -3.42 2.85
C ARG A 18 -5.48 -3.18 4.25
N ALA A 19 -5.89 -4.22 4.96
CA ALA A 19 -6.39 -4.12 6.34
C ALA A 19 -5.35 -3.59 7.34
N HIS A 20 -4.05 -3.65 7.01
CA HIS A 20 -2.97 -3.11 7.82
C HIS A 20 -2.56 -1.67 7.44
N LEU A 21 -3.15 -1.11 6.40
CA LEU A 21 -2.84 0.23 5.91
C LEU A 21 -3.89 1.23 6.40
N THR A 22 -3.42 2.44 6.68
CA THR A 22 -4.25 3.60 7.05
C THR A 22 -4.02 4.75 6.06
N ASP A 23 -4.89 5.78 6.05
CA ASP A 23 -4.79 6.92 5.11
C ASP A 23 -4.68 6.48 3.64
N LEU A 24 -5.45 5.45 3.26
CA LEU A 24 -5.46 4.88 1.92
C LEU A 24 -5.96 5.89 0.89
N LYS A 25 -5.20 6.04 -0.20
CA LYS A 25 -5.52 6.88 -1.35
C LYS A 25 -5.25 6.12 -2.63
N GLU A 26 -6.17 6.22 -3.57
CA GLU A 26 -5.94 5.75 -4.92
C GLU A 26 -4.99 6.70 -5.66
N GLU A 27 -3.99 6.14 -6.32
CA GLU A 27 -3.00 6.88 -7.10
C GLU A 27 -2.77 6.24 -8.46
N MET A 28 -2.49 7.09 -9.45
CA MET A 28 -2.13 6.66 -10.78
C MET A 28 -0.62 6.79 -10.97
N HIS A 29 0.06 5.66 -11.17
CA HIS A 29 1.45 5.65 -11.60
C HIS A 29 1.55 6.32 -12.99
N PRO A 30 2.62 7.07 -13.32
CA PRO A 30 2.76 7.77 -14.61
C PRO A 30 2.64 6.88 -15.86
N LYS A 31 2.79 5.56 -15.71
CA LYS A 31 2.60 4.56 -16.78
C LYS A 31 1.17 4.02 -16.89
N GLY A 32 0.22 4.56 -16.11
CA GLY A 32 -1.22 4.26 -16.18
C GLY A 32 -1.72 3.19 -15.19
N SER A 33 -0.85 2.54 -14.42
CA SER A 33 -1.30 1.59 -13.39
C SER A 33 -1.89 2.34 -12.20
N ILE A 34 -3.07 1.91 -11.75
CA ILE A 34 -3.72 2.44 -10.54
C ILE A 34 -3.36 1.52 -9.37
N TYR A 35 -3.02 2.10 -8.23
CA TYR A 35 -2.69 1.41 -6.99
C TYR A 35 -3.24 2.17 -5.79
N GLU A 36 -3.36 1.53 -4.64
CA GLU A 36 -3.63 2.25 -3.39
C GLU A 36 -2.33 2.49 -2.64
N ARG A 37 -2.11 3.72 -2.16
CA ARG A 37 -1.04 4.05 -1.22
C ARG A 37 -1.62 4.30 0.15
N GLY A 38 -1.05 3.68 1.17
CA GLY A 38 -1.39 3.92 2.56
C GLY A 38 -0.18 3.93 3.48
N LYS A 39 -0.44 4.13 4.77
CA LYS A 39 0.56 4.14 5.83
C LYS A 39 0.52 2.85 6.65
N PHE A 40 1.67 2.22 6.78
CA PHE A 40 1.89 1.13 7.71
C PHE A 40 2.74 1.61 8.89
N SER A 41 2.23 1.44 10.10
CA SER A 41 2.92 1.89 11.32
C SER A 41 3.10 0.73 12.30
N SER A 42 4.35 0.48 12.69
CA SER A 42 4.71 -0.59 13.61
C SER A 42 5.97 -0.25 14.38
N HIS A 43 5.99 -0.52 15.69
CA HIS A 43 7.14 -0.27 16.58
C HIS A 43 7.70 1.17 16.47
N GLY A 44 6.81 2.16 16.34
CA GLY A 44 7.18 3.58 16.21
C GLY A 44 7.81 3.96 14.85
N LYS A 45 7.83 3.04 13.88
CA LYS A 45 8.26 3.30 12.50
C LYS A 45 7.04 3.37 11.59
N GLU A 46 7.08 4.30 10.65
CA GLU A 46 6.04 4.50 9.64
C GLU A 46 6.63 4.29 8.24
N TRP A 47 5.85 3.64 7.38
CA TRP A 47 6.17 3.35 5.99
C TRP A 47 5.02 3.80 5.10
N GLU A 48 5.36 4.38 3.95
CA GLU A 48 4.40 4.48 2.84
C GLU A 48 4.43 3.18 2.04
N VAL A 49 3.27 2.56 1.88
CA VAL A 49 3.13 1.27 1.19
C VAL A 49 2.15 1.42 0.05
N GLY A 50 2.60 1.12 -1.16
CA GLY A 50 1.76 0.95 -2.34
C GLY A 50 1.36 -0.52 -2.51
N VAL A 51 0.08 -0.78 -2.77
CA VAL A 51 -0.49 -2.11 -3.05
C VAL A 51 -1.29 -2.11 -4.34
#